data_AF-A0A1W9KPQ4-F1
#
_entry.id   AF-A0A1W9KPQ4-F1
#
_cell.length_a   1.000
_cell.length_b   1.000
_cell.length_c   1.000
_cell.angle_alpha   90.00
_cell.angle_beta   90.00
_cell.angle_gamma   90.00
#
_symmetry.space_group_name_H-M   'P 1'
#
loop_
_entity.id
_entity.type
_entity.pdbx_description
1 polymer ?
#
loop_
_entity_poly.entity_id
_entity_poly.type
_entity_poly.pdbx_seq_one_letter_code
_entity_poly.pdbx_strand_id
1 'polypeptide(L)'
;MGYFVDVVWAVKLPTNFPVTMPIDSLLTLKLPEGYSFADLKLRRCADDAIDLDMDLVKLICQINGLDFEKVCQDPGPVVTTILTVWYKSHLASGGQPDALMEALKSPGRQRH
;
A
#
# COMPACT_ATOMS: atom_id res chain seq x y z
N MET A 1 2.33 -22.32 22.35
CA MET A 1 1.66 -21.11 22.86
C MET A 1 2.71 -20.02 22.90
N GLY A 2 2.68 -18.92 22.20
CA GLY A 2 1.83 -18.39 21.16
C GLY A 2 2.56 -17.13 20.71
N TYR A 3 3.11 -17.13 19.50
CA TYR A 3 3.73 -15.94 18.90
C TYR A 3 2.81 -15.50 17.77
N PHE A 4 1.59 -15.14 18.14
CA PHE A 4 0.70 -14.33 17.30
C PHE A 4 0.74 -12.95 17.94
N VAL A 5 1.87 -12.26 17.78
CA VAL A 5 1.85 -10.81 17.96
C VAL A 5 1.41 -10.26 16.62
N ASP A 6 0.22 -9.66 16.61
CA ASP A 6 -0.20 -8.62 15.68
C ASP A 6 0.95 -7.61 15.48
N VAL A 7 1.94 -7.93 14.65
CA VAL A 7 2.91 -6.95 14.18
C VAL A 7 2.22 -6.20 13.05
N VAL A 8 1.26 -5.36 13.45
CA VAL A 8 0.70 -4.29 12.65
C VAL A 8 1.87 -3.39 12.28
N TRP A 9 2.47 -3.65 11.12
CA TRP A 9 3.55 -2.83 10.58
C TRP A 9 2.91 -1.55 10.08
N ALA A 10 2.90 -0.54 10.95
CA ALA A 10 2.39 0.78 10.62
C ALA A 10 3.39 1.46 9.66
N VAL A 11 3.11 1.40 8.37
CA VAL A 11 3.95 2.04 7.35
C VAL A 11 3.59 3.51 7.29
N LYS A 12 4.53 4.37 7.66
CA LYS A 12 4.36 5.81 7.56
C LYS A 12 4.57 6.23 6.12
N LEU A 13 3.48 6.54 5.44
CA LEU A 13 3.55 7.10 4.09
C LEU A 13 4.07 8.55 4.19
N PRO A 14 4.94 8.99 3.27
CA PRO A 14 5.30 10.40 3.20
C PRO A 14 4.03 11.22 2.91
N THR A 15 3.68 12.14 3.82
CA THR A 15 2.49 13.01 3.71
C THR A 15 2.54 13.96 2.51
N ASN A 16 3.69 14.06 1.86
CA ASN A 16 3.90 14.84 0.64
C ASN A 16 4.42 13.89 -0.44
N PHE A 17 3.52 13.33 -1.25
CA PHE A 17 3.90 12.52 -2.40
C PHE A 17 4.57 13.44 -3.42
N PRO A 18 5.88 13.32 -3.71
CA PRO A 18 6.44 14.00 -4.86
C PRO A 18 5.74 13.44 -6.10
N VAL A 19 5.04 14.30 -6.82
CA VAL A 19 4.31 13.98 -8.07
C VAL A 19 5.27 13.55 -9.21
N THR A 20 6.56 13.33 -8.91
CA THR A 20 7.65 13.17 -9.87
C THR A 20 8.32 11.79 -9.89
N MET A 21 7.85 10.80 -9.12
CA MET A 21 8.19 9.40 -9.47
C MET A 21 7.53 9.09 -10.82
N PRO A 22 8.27 8.70 -11.88
CA PRO A 22 7.64 8.30 -13.13
C PRO A 22 6.77 7.06 -12.87
N ILE A 23 5.47 7.29 -12.77
CA ILE A 23 4.43 6.27 -12.55
C ILE A 23 4.50 5.19 -13.64
N ASP A 24 5.10 5.50 -14.78
CA ASP A 24 5.34 4.60 -15.91
C ASP A 24 6.11 3.32 -15.54
N SER A 25 7.14 3.40 -14.69
CA SER A 25 7.91 2.20 -14.30
C SER A 25 7.22 1.36 -13.22
N LEU A 26 6.17 1.88 -12.58
CA LEU A 26 5.43 1.25 -11.48
C LEU A 26 4.12 0.58 -11.94
N LEU A 27 3.70 0.80 -13.19
CA LEU A 27 2.51 0.18 -13.81
C LEU A 27 2.67 -1.32 -14.11
N THR A 28 3.85 -1.90 -13.87
CA THR A 28 4.17 -3.31 -14.17
C THR A 28 4.14 -4.23 -12.95
N LEU A 29 3.72 -3.71 -11.79
CA LEU A 29 3.65 -4.52 -10.57
C LEU A 29 2.55 -5.58 -10.74
N LYS A 30 2.96 -6.86 -10.72
CA LYS A 30 2.07 -8.01 -10.80
C LYS A 30 1.32 -8.19 -9.49
N LEU A 31 0.01 -8.25 -9.57
CA LEU A 31 -0.85 -8.48 -8.42
C LEU A 31 -1.13 -9.98 -8.29
N PRO A 32 -1.17 -10.54 -7.08
CA PRO A 32 -1.57 -11.92 -6.88
C PRO A 32 -3.01 -12.11 -7.35
N GLU A 33 -3.23 -13.13 -8.18
CA GLU A 33 -4.55 -13.49 -8.67
C GLU A 33 -5.40 -14.06 -7.53
N GLY A 34 -6.70 -13.73 -7.53
CA GLY A 34 -7.64 -14.20 -6.52
C GLY A 34 -7.71 -13.35 -5.24
N TYR A 35 -6.90 -12.29 -5.13
CA TYR A 35 -6.99 -11.33 -4.04
C TYR A 35 -7.59 -10.01 -4.50
N SER A 36 -8.35 -9.38 -3.60
CA SER A 36 -9.01 -8.10 -3.82
C SER A 36 -8.40 -7.01 -2.94
N PHE A 37 -8.70 -5.74 -3.25
CA PHE A 37 -8.25 -4.62 -2.43
C PHE A 37 -8.62 -4.75 -0.94
N ALA A 38 -9.79 -5.34 -0.64
CA ALA A 38 -10.22 -5.56 0.73
C ALA A 38 -9.33 -6.55 1.51
N ASP A 39 -8.66 -7.47 0.82
CA ASP A 39 -7.79 -8.48 1.44
C ASP A 39 -6.47 -7.89 1.97
N LEU A 40 -6.07 -6.70 1.51
CA LEU A 40 -4.96 -5.94 2.12
C LEU A 40 -5.25 -5.55 3.57
N LYS A 41 -6.51 -5.57 3.99
CA LYS A 41 -6.96 -5.11 5.31
C LYS A 41 -6.38 -3.75 5.66
N LEU A 42 -6.38 -2.85 4.68
CA LEU A 42 -5.83 -1.51 4.84
C LEU A 42 -6.56 -0.78 5.97
N ARG A 43 -5.81 -0.35 6.99
CA ARG A 43 -6.37 0.36 8.13
C ARG A 43 -5.50 1.56 8.46
N ARG A 44 -6.14 2.68 8.80
CA ARG A 44 -5.40 3.84 9.31
C ARG A 44 -4.99 3.57 10.76
N CYS A 45 -3.72 3.77 11.06
CA CYS A 45 -3.16 3.70 12.39
C CYS A 45 -2.92 5.12 12.95
N ALA A 46 -2.35 5.21 14.16
CA ALA A 46 -1.91 6.47 14.72
C ALA A 46 -0.78 7.10 13.88
N ASP A 47 -0.60 8.41 14.00
CA ASP A 47 0.51 9.16 13.36
C ASP A 47 0.55 9.12 11.82
N ASP A 48 -0.61 9.05 11.15
CA ASP A 48 -0.72 8.95 9.69
C ASP A 48 -0.06 7.70 9.09
N ALA A 49 0.23 6.71 9.93
CA ALA A 49 0.67 5.42 9.46
C ALA A 49 -0.53 4.57 9.02
N ILE A 50 -0.27 3.64 8.13
CA ILE A 50 -1.26 2.67 7.66
C ILE A 50 -0.80 1.26 8.00
N ASP A 51 -1.76 0.45 8.43
CA ASP A 51 -1.61 -0.96 8.69
C ASP A 51 -2.17 -1.76 7.51
N LEU A 52 -1.52 -2.87 7.19
CA LEU A 52 -1.83 -3.70 6.02
C LEU A 52 -1.28 -5.11 6.17
N ASP A 53 -1.85 -6.03 5.40
CA ASP A 53 -1.50 -7.45 5.42
C ASP A 53 -0.11 -7.69 4.80
N MET A 54 0.85 -8.02 5.66
CA MET A 54 2.25 -8.19 5.27
C MET A 54 2.51 -9.47 4.49
N ASP A 55 1.70 -10.52 4.70
CA ASP A 55 1.82 -11.75 3.91
C ASP A 55 1.49 -11.46 2.44
N LEU A 56 0.53 -10.57 2.21
CA LEU A 56 0.15 -10.10 0.87
C LEU A 56 1.26 -9.29 0.20
N VAL A 57 1.90 -8.37 0.93
CA VAL A 57 3.06 -7.62 0.40
C VAL A 57 4.22 -8.55 0.09
N LYS A 58 4.48 -9.52 0.95
CA LYS A 58 5.53 -10.52 0.73
C LYS A 58 5.24 -11.36 -0.51
N LEU A 59 4.00 -11.78 -0.70
CA LEU A 59 3.56 -12.51 -1.89
C LEU A 59 3.75 -11.67 -3.16
N ILE A 60 3.34 -10.40 -3.12
CA ILE A 60 3.56 -9.45 -4.21
C ILE A 60 5.06 -9.31 -4.50
N CYS A 61 5.89 -9.16 -3.47
CA CYS A 61 7.34 -9.07 -3.64
C CYS A 61 7.89 -10.33 -4.33
N GLN A 62 7.46 -11.52 -3.91
CA GLN A 62 7.89 -12.79 -4.51
C GLN A 62 7.49 -12.90 -6.00
N ILE A 63 6.25 -12.56 -6.36
CA ILE A 63 5.76 -12.65 -7.75
C ILE A 63 6.50 -11.65 -8.66
N ASN A 64 6.92 -10.52 -8.11
CA ASN A 64 7.65 -9.48 -8.84
C ASN A 64 9.18 -9.63 -8.77
N GLY A 65 9.70 -10.59 -8.00
CA GLY A 65 11.14 -10.72 -7.76
C GLY A 65 11.74 -9.56 -6.97
N LEU A 66 10.94 -8.87 -6.14
CA LEU A 66 11.40 -7.82 -5.24
C LEU A 66 12.04 -8.44 -4.00
N ASP A 67 13.12 -7.83 -3.54
CA ASP A 67 13.86 -8.24 -2.36
C ASP A 67 13.15 -7.75 -1.09
N PHE A 68 12.49 -8.67 -0.39
CA PHE A 68 11.73 -8.37 0.82
C PHE A 68 12.60 -7.76 1.93
N GLU A 69 13.90 -8.08 2.01
CA GLU A 69 14.77 -7.47 3.02
C GLU A 69 14.94 -5.97 2.76
N LYS A 70 15.10 -5.57 1.49
CA LYS A 70 15.14 -4.15 1.10
C LYS A 70 13.79 -3.46 1.32
N VAL A 71 12.69 -4.16 1.06
CA VAL A 71 11.35 -3.64 1.34
C VAL A 71 11.13 -3.44 2.84
N CYS A 72 11.67 -4.31 3.69
CA CYS A 72 11.59 -4.16 5.14
C CYS A 72 12.38 -2.94 5.64
N GLN A 73 13.49 -2.59 4.97
CA GLN A 73 14.27 -1.40 5.30
C GLN A 73 13.57 -0.09 4.91
N ASP A 74 12.89 -0.07 3.75
CA ASP A 74 12.10 1.07 3.31
C ASP A 74 10.77 0.62 2.67
N PRO A 75 9.75 0.32 3.49
CA PRO A 75 8.49 -0.21 3.00
C PRO A 75 7.61 0.87 2.35
N GLY A 76 7.85 2.16 2.65
CA GLY A 76 7.02 3.28 2.21
C GLY A 76 6.79 3.31 0.69
N PRO A 77 7.84 3.31 -0.14
CA PRO A 77 7.70 3.37 -1.61
C PRO A 77 6.98 2.14 -2.20
N VAL A 78 7.30 0.95 -1.71
CA VAL A 78 6.74 -0.31 -2.23
C VAL A 78 5.26 -0.42 -1.85
N VAL A 79 4.94 -0.16 -0.59
CA VAL A 79 3.55 -0.17 -0.10
C VAL A 79 2.72 0.89 -0.82
N THR A 80 3.23 2.11 -0.98
CA THR A 80 2.55 3.16 -1.76
C THR A 80 2.22 2.69 -3.17
N THR A 81 3.17 1.98 -3.80
CA THR A 81 2.98 1.46 -5.15
C THR A 81 1.91 0.39 -5.20
N ILE A 82 1.99 -0.60 -4.30
CA ILE A 82 1.01 -1.68 -4.19
C ILE A 82 -0.39 -1.09 -4.04
N LEU A 83 -0.57 -0.15 -3.11
CA LEU A 83 -1.84 0.52 -2.88
C LEU A 83 -2.34 1.25 -4.11
N THR A 84 -1.47 2.00 -4.78
CA THR A 84 -1.84 2.76 -5.98
C THR A 84 -2.28 1.84 -7.12
N VAL A 85 -1.52 0.78 -7.40
CA VAL A 85 -1.81 -0.16 -8.49
C VAL A 85 -3.06 -0.98 -8.18
N TRP A 86 -3.17 -1.52 -6.96
CA TRP A 86 -4.36 -2.27 -6.54
C TRP A 86 -5.61 -1.40 -6.54
N TYR A 87 -5.53 -0.18 -6.00
CA TYR A 87 -6.67 0.72 -5.95
C TYR A 87 -7.12 1.14 -7.36
N LYS A 88 -6.19 1.43 -8.27
CA LYS A 88 -6.53 1.64 -9.69
C LYS A 88 -7.21 0.43 -10.31
N SER A 89 -6.69 -0.78 -10.08
CA SER A 89 -7.29 -2.02 -10.59
C SER A 89 -8.68 -2.26 -9.99
N HIS A 90 -8.87 -1.95 -8.71
CA HIS A 90 -10.13 -2.08 -8.00
C HIS A 90 -11.18 -1.14 -8.62
N LEU A 91 -10.83 0.14 -8.80
CA LEU A 91 -11.70 1.13 -9.45
C LEU A 91 -12.03 0.75 -10.90
N ALA A 92 -11.04 0.28 -11.67
CA ALA A 92 -11.25 -0.18 -13.05
C ALA A 92 -12.18 -1.40 -13.12
N SER A 93 -12.19 -2.22 -12.07
CA SER A 93 -13.10 -3.37 -11.95
C SER A 93 -14.50 -2.98 -11.45
N GLY A 94 -14.79 -1.69 -11.29
CA GLY A 94 -16.06 -1.18 -10.76
C GLY A 94 -16.14 -1.16 -9.22
N GLY A 95 -15.02 -1.33 -8.54
CA GLY A 95 -14.89 -1.21 -7.10
C GLY A 95 -15.14 0.22 -6.60
N GLN A 96 -15.56 0.35 -5.34
CA GLN A 96 -15.85 1.66 -4.75
C GLN A 96 -14.56 2.39 -4.34
N PRO A 97 -14.56 3.73 -4.41
CA PRO A 97 -13.44 4.51 -3.90
C PRO A 97 -13.31 4.34 -2.38
N ASP A 98 -12.06 4.26 -1.92
CA ASP A 98 -11.74 4.05 -0.51
C ASP A 98 -11.42 5.40 0.15
N ALA A 99 -12.06 5.69 1.27
CA ALA A 99 -11.94 6.98 1.96
C ALA A 99 -10.50 7.26 2.44
N LEU A 100 -9.73 6.24 2.81
CA LEU A 100 -8.34 6.39 3.21
C LEU A 100 -7.47 6.68 1.98
N MET A 101 -7.66 5.96 0.89
CA MET A 101 -6.95 6.23 -0.37
C MET A 101 -7.23 7.63 -0.92
N GLU A 102 -8.49 8.08 -0.87
CA GLU A 102 -8.87 9.42 -1.29
C GLU A 102 -8.29 10.50 -0.35
N ALA A 103 -8.20 10.22 0.95
CA ALA A 103 -7.55 11.09 1.93
C ALA A 103 -6.02 11.17 1.72
N LEU A 104 -5.38 10.09 1.28
CA LEU A 104 -3.96 10.08 0.93
C LEU A 104 -3.70 10.82 -0.40
N LYS A 105 -4.56 10.61 -1.40
CA LYS A 105 -4.46 11.30 -2.70
C LYS A 105 -4.73 12.79 -2.62
N SER A 106 -5.63 13.19 -1.73
CA SER A 106 -5.89 14.59 -1.47
C SER A 106 -4.77 15.09 -0.57
N PRO A 107 -3.76 15.85 -1.08
CA PRO A 107 -2.84 16.53 -0.18
C PRO A 107 -3.73 17.35 0.73
N GLY A 108 -3.60 17.11 2.04
CA GLY A 108 -4.40 17.79 3.03
C GLY A 108 -4.43 19.27 2.67
N ARG A 109 -5.64 19.75 2.36
CA ARG A 109 -6.01 21.14 2.53
C ARG A 109 -5.83 21.40 4.02
N GLN A 110 -4.59 21.58 4.44
CA GLN A 110 -4.22 21.97 5.79
C GLN A 110 -4.73 23.41 5.90
N ARG A 111 -6.03 23.51 6.24
CA ARG A 111 -6.66 24.77 6.59
C ARG A 111 -6.04 25.17 7.92
N HIS A 112 -5.01 26.01 7.80
CA HIS A 112 -4.48 26.81 8.88
C HIS A 112 -5.52 27.85 9.33
#